data_AF-F5L9F9-F1
#
_entry.id   AF-F5L9F9-F1
#
_cell.length_a   1.000
_cell.length_b   1.000
_cell.length_c   1.000
_cell.angle_alpha   90.00
_cell.angle_beta   90.00
_cell.angle_gamma   90.00
#
_symmetry.space_group_name_H-M   'P 1'
#
loop_
_entity.id
_entity.type
_entity.pdbx_description
1 polymer ?
#
loop_
_entity_poly.entity_id
_entity_poly.type
_entity_poly.pdbx_seq_one_letter_code
_entity_poly.pdbx_strand_id
1 'polypeptide(L)'
;IEVEDAFRTLKSTLELRPMYHRLEDRIRAHILLSWLALLLVRIVEVDTGESWRKVRDELQRLALGHFSSKNGDLYQCTEITAKQRQIFAAVGVEPPPRFLEIQPNS
;
A
#
# COMPACT_ATOMS: atom_id res chain seq x y z
N ILE A 1 19.05 0.69 6.98
CA ILE A 1 18.50 1.83 6.20
C ILE A 1 17.25 1.41 5.41
N GLU A 2 17.31 0.29 4.69
CA GLU A 2 16.24 -0.20 3.80
C GLU A 2 14.87 -0.43 4.46
N VAL A 3 14.91 -1.08 5.62
CA VAL A 3 13.76 -1.50 6.41
C VAL A 3 13.14 -0.32 7.17
N GLU A 4 13.98 0.60 7.63
CA GLU A 4 13.57 1.77 8.42
C GLU A 4 12.75 2.76 7.58
N ASP A 5 13.04 2.83 6.28
CA ASP A 5 12.32 3.67 5.33
C ASP A 5 10.93 3.10 5.01
N ALA A 6 10.84 1.79 4.71
CA ALA A 6 9.56 1.09 4.59
C ALA A 6 8.70 1.29 5.85
N PHE A 7 9.37 1.25 7.00
CA PHE A 7 8.73 1.37 8.29
C PHE A 7 8.27 2.80 8.63
N ARG A 8 8.97 3.81 8.09
CA ARG A 8 8.57 5.22 8.13
C ARG A 8 7.32 5.46 7.27
N THR A 9 7.26 4.88 6.07
CA THR A 9 6.11 4.97 5.16
C THR A 9 4.87 4.30 5.75
N LEU A 10 5.00 3.09 6.30
CA LEU A 10 3.89 2.38 6.93
C LEU A 10 3.29 3.14 8.12
N LYS A 11 4.12 3.82 8.92
CA LYS A 11 3.65 4.66 10.03
C LYS A 11 2.98 5.96 9.57
N SER A 12 3.44 6.58 8.48
CA SER A 12 2.81 7.81 7.99
C SER A 12 1.41 7.54 7.46
N THR A 13 1.17 6.39 6.84
CA THR A 13 -0.17 5.99 6.35
C THR A 13 -1.16 5.71 7.48
N LEU A 14 -0.68 5.31 8.66
CA LEU A 14 -1.53 4.88 9.77
C LEU A 14 -2.07 6.01 10.66
N GLU A 15 -1.77 7.29 10.38
CA GLU A 15 -2.25 8.50 11.07
C GLU A 15 -2.74 8.30 12.52
N LEU A 16 -1.89 7.73 13.39
CA LEU A 16 -2.21 7.52 14.80
C LEU A 16 -2.19 8.87 15.51
N ARG A 17 -3.32 9.58 15.50
CA ARG A 17 -3.50 10.82 16.26
C ARG A 17 -3.29 10.57 17.76
N PRO A 18 -2.60 11.46 18.50
CA PRO A 18 -2.05 11.14 19.81
C PRO A 18 -3.12 11.24 20.91
N MET A 19 -3.48 10.11 21.51
CA MET A 19 -4.15 10.10 22.81
C MET A 19 -3.12 10.39 23.91
N TYR A 20 -3.31 11.54 24.55
CA TYR A 20 -2.55 11.96 25.73
C TYR A 20 -2.74 10.93 26.85
N HIS A 21 -1.64 10.60 27.53
CA HIS A 21 -1.43 9.61 28.60
C HIS A 21 -0.80 8.29 28.13
N ARG A 22 0.29 7.89 28.81
CA ARG A 22 1.01 6.58 28.74
C ARG A 22 2.15 6.51 27.71
N LEU A 23 3.36 6.93 28.13
CA LEU A 23 4.60 6.79 27.35
C LEU A 23 4.89 5.30 27.02
N GLU A 24 4.64 4.40 27.97
CA GLU A 24 4.91 2.96 27.83
C GLU A 24 4.01 2.27 26.80
N ASP A 25 2.72 2.61 26.76
CA ASP A 25 1.79 2.02 25.79
C ASP A 25 2.07 2.49 24.36
N ARG A 26 2.56 3.72 24.17
CA ARG A 26 3.02 4.19 22.86
C ARG A 26 4.26 3.44 22.37
N ILE A 27 5.20 3.13 23.27
CA ILE A 27 6.39 2.32 22.95
C ILE A 27 5.96 0.91 22.53
N ARG A 28 5.06 0.26 23.29
CA ARG A 28 4.55 -1.07 22.93
C ARG A 28 3.80 -1.07 21.61
N ALA A 29 2.87 -0.13 21.41
CA ALA A 29 2.12 -0.02 20.16
C ALA A 29 3.05 0.21 18.95
N HIS A 30 4.06 1.07 19.10
CA HIS A 30 5.05 1.32 18.06
C HIS A 30 5.87 0.06 17.74
N ILE A 31 6.38 -0.64 18.75
CA ILE A 31 7.15 -1.89 18.56
C ILE A 31 6.27 -2.97 17.93
N LEU A 32 5.01 -3.08 18.34
CA LEU A 32 4.08 -4.05 17.77
C LEU A 32 3.81 -3.74 16.28
N LEU A 33 3.54 -2.48 15.94
CA LEU A 33 3.41 -2.05 14.55
C LEU A 33 4.72 -2.26 13.78
N SER A 34 5.87 -2.11 14.45
CA SER A 34 7.20 -2.45 13.91
C SER A 34 7.31 -3.86 13.49
N TRP A 35 7.06 -4.73 14.45
CA TRP A 35 7.14 -6.14 14.21
C TRP A 35 6.12 -6.60 13.16
N LEU A 36 4.88 -6.09 13.20
CA LEU A 36 3.85 -6.41 12.21
C LEU A 36 4.26 -5.99 10.80
N ALA A 37 4.76 -4.77 10.63
CA ALA A 37 5.13 -4.31 9.29
C ALA A 37 6.38 -5.02 8.77
N LEU A 38 7.34 -5.37 9.63
CA LEU A 38 8.46 -6.24 9.28
C LEU A 38 7.98 -7.63 8.85
N LEU A 39 7.01 -8.19 9.57
CA LEU A 39 6.41 -9.48 9.25
C LEU A 39 5.75 -9.45 7.87
N LEU A 40 4.94 -8.42 7.59
CA LEU A 40 4.30 -8.24 6.28
C LEU A 40 5.34 -8.11 5.16
N VAL A 41 6.38 -7.30 5.37
CA VAL A 41 7.49 -7.18 4.42
C VAL A 41 8.14 -8.54 4.17
N ARG A 42 8.38 -9.35 5.21
CA ARG A 42 8.98 -10.67 5.05
C ARG A 42 8.10 -11.67 4.34
N ILE A 43 6.79 -11.66 4.59
CA ILE A 43 5.83 -12.50 3.86
C ILE A 43 5.92 -12.18 2.36
N VAL A 44 5.86 -10.89 2.02
CA VAL A 44 5.94 -10.46 0.62
C VAL A 44 7.27 -10.89 -0.03
N GLU A 45 8.41 -10.71 0.65
CA GLU A 45 9.71 -11.11 0.09
C GLU A 45 9.85 -12.63 -0.09
N VAL A 46 9.29 -13.43 0.84
CA VAL A 46 9.32 -14.90 0.76
C VAL A 46 8.42 -15.40 -0.36
N ASP A 47 7.20 -14.88 -0.45
CA ASP A 47 6.21 -15.34 -1.41
C ASP A 47 6.55 -14.91 -2.84
N THR A 48 7.09 -13.69 -3.01
CA THR A 48 7.47 -13.16 -4.32
C THR A 48 8.89 -13.54 -4.75
N GLY A 49 9.77 -13.89 -3.81
CA GLY A 49 11.20 -14.10 -4.06
C GLY A 49 11.98 -12.83 -4.45
N GLU A 50 11.34 -11.65 -4.39
CA GLU A 50 11.95 -10.35 -4.70
C GLU A 50 12.17 -9.53 -3.42
N SER A 51 13.13 -8.60 -3.44
CA SER A 51 13.30 -7.67 -2.31
C SER A 51 12.11 -6.71 -2.22
N TRP A 52 11.76 -6.32 -1.01
CA TRP A 52 10.63 -5.42 -0.73
C TRP A 52 10.68 -4.13 -1.56
N ARG A 53 11.88 -3.59 -1.79
CA ARG A 53 12.09 -2.44 -2.67
C ARG A 53 11.54 -2.64 -4.06
N LYS A 54 11.90 -3.75 -4.71
CA LYS A 54 11.49 -4.03 -6.08
C LYS A 54 9.98 -4.19 -6.16
N VAL A 55 9.40 -4.89 -5.19
CA VAL A 55 7.95 -5.08 -5.08
C VAL A 55 7.24 -3.74 -4.86
N ARG A 56 7.69 -2.95 -3.88
CA ARG A 56 7.16 -1.63 -3.57
C ARG A 56 7.25 -0.70 -4.77
N ASP A 57 8.42 -0.59 -5.40
CA ASP A 57 8.63 0.34 -6.52
C ASP A 57 7.76 -0.05 -7.73
N GLU A 58 7.51 -1.35 -7.94
CA GLU A 58 6.60 -1.83 -8.97
C GLU A 58 5.12 -1.54 -8.62
N LEU A 59 4.71 -1.76 -7.37
CA LEU A 59 3.35 -1.48 -6.91
C LEU A 59 3.05 0.01 -6.81
N GLN A 60 4.04 0.85 -6.48
CA GLN A 60 3.89 2.30 -6.38
C GLN A 60 3.60 2.96 -7.74
N ARG A 61 3.90 2.28 -8.85
CA ARG A 61 3.51 2.70 -10.21
C ARG A 61 2.04 2.46 -10.52
N LEU A 62 1.36 1.65 -9.71
CA LEU A 62 -0.08 1.42 -9.81
C LEU A 62 -0.78 2.66 -9.23
N ALA A 63 -1.23 3.54 -10.12
CA ALA A 63 -1.82 4.83 -9.76
C ALA A 63 -3.28 4.87 -10.18
N LEU A 64 -4.11 5.52 -9.36
CA LEU A 64 -5.48 5.87 -9.73
C LEU A 64 -5.41 7.17 -10.55
N GLY A 65 -5.60 7.05 -11.86
CA GLY A 65 -5.76 8.19 -12.75
C GLY A 65 -7.15 8.79 -12.58
N HIS A 66 -7.21 10.09 -12.32
CA HIS A 66 -8.45 10.86 -12.33
C HIS A 66 -8.56 11.62 -13.65
N PHE A 67 -9.57 11.30 -14.44
CA PHE A 67 -9.86 11.96 -15.71
C PHE A 67 -11.20 12.68 -15.60
N SER A 68 -11.16 14.01 -15.54
CA SER A 68 -12.38 14.83 -15.54
C SER A 68 -12.76 15.20 -16.98
N SER A 69 -14.00 14.91 -17.36
CA SER A 69 -14.58 15.28 -18.67
C SER A 69 -15.87 16.08 -18.47
N LYS A 70 -16.33 16.76 -19.54
CA LYS A 70 -17.58 17.56 -19.52
C LYS A 70 -18.83 16.77 -19.11
N ASN A 71 -18.77 15.43 -19.13
CA ASN A 71 -19.89 14.53 -18.81
C ASN A 71 -19.69 13.75 -17.49
N GLY A 72 -18.66 14.04 -16.70
CA GLY A 72 -18.39 13.36 -15.43
C GLY A 72 -16.91 13.08 -15.15
N ASP A 73 -16.66 12.63 -13.93
CA ASP A 73 -15.33 12.24 -13.45
C ASP A 73 -15.14 10.73 -13.57
N LEU A 74 -14.01 10.32 -14.17
CA LEU A 74 -13.60 8.92 -14.34
C LEU A 74 -12.38 8.62 -13.46
N TYR A 75 -12.52 7.68 -12.54
CA TYR A 75 -11.41 7.15 -11.74
C TYR A 75 -10.97 5.79 -12.30
N GLN A 76 -9.82 5.78 -12.99
CA GLN A 76 -9.28 4.58 -13.63
C GLN A 76 -7.92 4.21 -13.04
N CYS A 77 -7.80 2.99 -12.52
CA CYS A 77 -6.49 2.45 -12.14
C CYS A 77 -5.64 2.20 -13.40
N THR A 78 -4.35 2.49 -13.34
CA THR A 78 -3.42 2.15 -14.44
C THR A 78 -3.51 0.67 -14.79
N GLU A 79 -3.24 0.34 -16.06
CA GLU A 79 -3.30 -1.06 -16.49
C GLU A 79 -2.29 -1.89 -15.69
N ILE A 80 -2.80 -2.84 -14.91
CA ILE A 80 -1.96 -3.72 -14.09
C ILE A 80 -0.99 -4.47 -15.00
N THR A 81 0.31 -4.31 -14.75
CA THR A 81 1.36 -5.00 -15.50
C THR A 81 1.34 -6.51 -15.22
N ALA A 82 1.93 -7.32 -16.10
CA ALA A 82 2.05 -8.76 -15.85
C ALA A 82 2.81 -9.05 -14.55
N LYS A 83 3.81 -8.22 -14.22
CA LYS A 83 4.60 -8.33 -13.00
C LYS A 83 3.76 -8.01 -11.75
N GLN A 84 2.96 -6.95 -11.78
CA GLN A 84 2.04 -6.63 -10.68
C GLN A 84 1.01 -7.75 -10.45
N ARG A 85 0.44 -8.34 -11.52
CA ARG A 85 -0.44 -9.51 -11.41
C ARG A 85 0.25 -10.69 -10.73
N GLN A 86 1.51 -10.96 -11.07
CA GLN A 86 2.29 -12.04 -10.44
C GLN A 86 2.53 -11.77 -8.94
N ILE A 87 2.83 -10.53 -8.56
CA ILE A 87 2.98 -10.13 -7.16
C ILE A 87 1.68 -10.36 -6.38
N PHE A 88 0.53 -9.90 -6.92
CA PHE A 88 -0.77 -10.12 -6.28
C PHE A 88 -1.11 -11.61 -6.14
N ALA A 89 -0.85 -12.40 -7.17
CA ALA A 89 -1.07 -13.85 -7.13
C ALA A 89 -0.15 -14.56 -6.13
N ALA A 90 1.12 -14.16 -6.04
CA ALA A 90 2.09 -14.74 -5.10
C ALA A 90 1.69 -14.52 -3.64
N VAL A 91 1.20 -13.32 -3.31
CA VAL A 91 0.76 -12.96 -1.95
C VAL A 91 -0.70 -13.38 -1.68
N GLY A 92 -1.42 -13.91 -2.69
CA GLY A 92 -2.81 -14.35 -2.57
C GLY A 92 -3.82 -13.22 -2.37
N VAL A 93 -3.52 -12.01 -2.88
CA VAL A 93 -4.38 -10.82 -2.76
C VAL A 93 -5.03 -10.53 -4.11
N GLU A 94 -6.32 -10.18 -4.10
CA GLU A 94 -7.01 -9.78 -5.33
C GLU A 94 -6.50 -8.41 -5.83
N PRO A 95 -6.21 -8.27 -7.13
CA PRO A 95 -5.76 -7.01 -7.69
C PRO A 95 -6.90 -5.96 -7.66
N PRO A 96 -6.57 -4.65 -7.54
CA PRO A 96 -7.59 -3.60 -7.52
C PRO A 96 -8.39 -3.55 -8.84
N PRO A 97 -9.69 -3.24 -8.80
CA PRO A 97 -10.51 -3.13 -9.99
C PRO A 97 -10.03 -1.97 -10.88
N ARG A 98 -10.11 -2.16 -12.21
CA ARG A 98 -9.65 -1.17 -13.21
C ARG A 98 -10.48 0.11 -13.21
N PHE A 99 -11.77 0.01 -12.92
CA PHE A 99 -12.68 1.14 -12.78
C PHE A 99 -13.17 1.17 -11.34
N LEU A 100 -12.85 2.25 -10.62
CA LEU A 100 -13.29 2.40 -9.23
C LEU A 100 -14.68 3.03 -9.18
N GLU A 101 -14.91 4.07 -10.00
CA GLU A 101 -16.19 4.79 -10.04
C GLU A 101 -16.32 5.62 -11.33
N ILE A 102 -17.54 5.71 -11.85
CA ILE A 102 -17.92 6.64 -12.91
C ILE A 102 -18.99 7.55 -12.30
N GLN A 103 -18.65 8.81 -12.02
CA GLN A 103 -19.63 9.77 -11.51
C GLN A 103 -20.10 10.68 -12.67
N PRO A 104 -21.31 10.48 -13.21
CA PRO A 104 -21.90 11.41 -14.16
C PRO A 104 -22.33 12.69 -13.43
N ASN A 105 -21.89 13.85 -13.91
CA ASN A 105 -22.43 15.13 -13.45
C ASN A 105 -23.87 15.28 -13.95
N SER A 106 -24.84 15.39 -13.04
CA SER A 106 -26.21 15.85 -13.32
C SER A 106 -26.35 17.34 -13.08
#